data_AF-A0A2J7ZW59-F1
#
_entry.id   AF-A0A2J7ZW59-F1
#
_cell.length_a   1.000
_cell.length_b   1.000
_cell.length_c   1.000
_cell.angle_alpha   90.00
_cell.angle_beta   90.00
_cell.angle_gamma   90.00
#
_symmetry.space_group_name_H-M   'P 1'
#
loop_
_entity.id
_entity.type
_entity.pdbx_description
1 polymer ?
#
loop_
_entity_poly.entity_id
_entity_poly.type
_entity_poly.pdbx_seq_one_letter_code
_entity_poly.pdbx_strand_id
1 'polypeptide(L)'
;MADPAAPGGIQIEGTGKFYYPSGATYEGQWKLLNPPLPPPVEDPKEAKKKKAKDEPPPPPPEPPKRVRHGEDNLNPSPETDSVRARSTDVGFVALSFGVLAALLHLSATLYDQGVPYWQIHAVLGTAAAINWKLFDGTRQGLGLALLCGLGAPAAELVLLKLVPLWHYPRGDLLGGSFVSWVFWCYFAYMPALGSMARYLWSTMREMEQQQQQQQQQP
;
A
#
# COMPACT_ATOMS: atom_id res chain seq x y z
N MET A 1 34.72 16.29 42.81
CA MET A 1 34.13 15.49 41.72
C MET A 1 32.95 16.27 41.18
N ALA A 2 33.14 16.89 40.02
CA ALA A 2 32.11 17.65 39.31
C ALA A 2 31.53 16.75 38.22
N ASP A 3 30.20 16.69 38.15
CA ASP A 3 29.48 16.27 36.94
C ASP A 3 29.07 17.55 36.19
N PRO A 4 29.56 17.80 34.96
CA PRO A 4 29.16 18.96 34.18
C PRO A 4 27.86 18.70 33.41
N ALA A 5 27.02 19.74 33.40
CA ALA A 5 25.76 19.83 32.70
C ALA A 5 25.84 19.46 31.21
N ALA A 6 24.86 18.67 30.75
CA ALA A 6 24.59 18.43 29.34
C ALA A 6 24.23 19.76 28.62
N PRO A 7 24.83 20.08 27.46
CA PRO A 7 24.50 21.30 26.73
C PRO A 7 23.12 21.15 26.07
N GLY A 8 22.26 22.13 26.32
CA GLY A 8 20.89 22.19 25.85
C GLY A 8 20.76 22.10 24.32
N GLY A 9 19.84 21.25 23.86
CA GLY A 9 19.44 21.19 22.46
C GLY A 9 18.84 22.53 22.03
N ILE A 10 19.36 23.08 20.94
CA ILE A 10 18.84 24.31 20.32
C ILE A 10 17.45 23.97 19.74
N GLN A 11 16.39 24.38 20.42
CA GLN A 11 15.04 24.33 19.88
C GLN A 11 14.85 25.52 18.94
N ILE A 12 14.91 25.27 17.64
CA ILE A 12 14.59 26.27 16.63
C ILE A 12 13.07 26.19 16.41
N GLU A 13 12.36 27.14 17.00
CA GLU A 13 10.93 27.36 16.81
C GLU A 13 10.72 28.64 16.01
N GLY A 14 9.82 28.60 15.02
CA GLY A 14 9.56 29.72 14.14
C GLY A 14 8.12 29.75 13.65
N THR A 15 7.70 30.90 13.13
CA THR A 15 6.44 31.05 12.39
C THR A 15 6.77 31.15 10.91
N GLY A 16 6.10 30.37 10.08
CA GLY A 16 6.38 30.32 8.65
C GLY A 16 5.26 29.69 7.84
N LYS A 17 5.35 29.86 6.52
CA LYS A 17 4.47 29.24 5.53
C LYS A 17 5.17 28.05 4.91
N PHE A 18 4.57 26.87 5.03
CA PHE A 18 5.00 25.65 4.36
C PHE A 18 4.03 25.33 3.22
N TYR A 19 4.58 25.11 2.03
CA TYR A 19 3.82 24.72 0.84
C TYR A 19 3.99 23.23 0.59
N TYR A 20 2.89 22.52 0.46
CA TYR A 20 2.89 21.09 0.14
C TYR A 20 2.75 20.88 -1.38
N PRO A 21 3.29 19.78 -1.93
CA PRO A 21 3.09 19.40 -3.33
C PRO A 21 1.61 19.23 -3.74
N SER A 22 0.73 18.99 -2.76
CA SER A 22 -0.72 18.93 -2.96
C SER A 22 -1.39 20.30 -3.17
N GLY A 23 -0.63 21.39 -3.13
CA GLY A 23 -1.15 22.77 -3.17
C GLY A 23 -1.68 23.28 -1.82
N ALA A 24 -1.66 22.44 -0.77
CA ALA A 24 -2.00 22.89 0.58
C ALA A 24 -0.91 23.84 1.12
N THR A 25 -1.33 24.87 1.85
CA THR A 25 -0.42 25.78 2.56
C THR A 25 -0.69 25.69 4.05
N TYR A 26 0.34 25.44 4.85
CA TYR A 26 0.28 25.52 6.30
C TYR A 26 0.96 26.82 6.75
N GLU A 27 0.22 27.66 7.47
CA GLU A 27 0.74 28.86 8.13
C GLU A 27 0.61 28.62 9.63
N GLY A 28 1.75 28.47 10.32
CA GLY A 28 1.72 28.14 11.73
C GLY A 28 3.10 28.04 12.36
N GLN A 29 3.10 27.70 13.64
CA GLN A 29 4.32 27.44 14.39
C GLN A 29 4.88 26.08 14.02
N TRP A 30 6.19 26.02 13.80
CA TRP A 30 6.92 24.80 13.50
C TRP A 30 8.11 24.64 14.44
N LYS A 31 8.49 23.38 14.69
CA LYS A 31 9.61 22.97 15.53
C LYS A 31 10.47 21.95 14.81
N LEU A 32 11.77 22.20 14.72
CA LEU A 32 12.72 21.25 14.12
C LEU A 32 13.00 20.12 15.11
N LEU A 33 12.60 18.88 14.78
CA LEU A 33 12.76 17.72 15.68
C LEU A 33 14.20 17.17 15.75
N ASN A 34 15.13 17.64 14.90
CA ASN A 34 16.54 17.26 14.98
C ASN A 34 17.43 18.27 14.21
N PRO A 35 17.95 19.33 14.86
CA PRO A 35 18.85 20.26 14.21
C PRO A 35 20.20 19.59 13.90
N PRO A 36 20.80 19.82 12.71
CA PRO A 36 22.15 19.34 12.41
C PRO A 36 23.16 20.02 13.36
N LEU A 37 24.17 19.25 13.79
CA LEU A 37 25.24 19.73 14.66
C LEU A 37 25.92 20.97 14.03
N PRO A 38 26.20 22.01 14.84
CA PRO A 38 26.87 23.19 14.32
C PRO A 38 28.26 22.81 13.79
N PRO A 39 28.68 23.40 12.65
CA PRO A 39 30.03 23.18 12.14
C PRO A 39 31.08 23.69 13.14
N PRO A 40 32.29 23.12 13.16
CA PRO A 40 33.37 23.55 14.04
C PRO A 40 33.67 25.03 13.82
N VAL A 41 33.82 25.76 14.92
CA VAL A 41 34.15 27.19 14.93
C VAL A 41 35.55 27.37 14.34
N GLU A 42 35.65 27.87 13.11
CA GLU A 42 36.89 28.42 12.56
C GLU A 42 37.00 29.91 12.93
N ASP A 43 38.19 30.31 13.39
CA ASP A 43 38.50 31.64 13.91
C ASP A 43 38.26 32.78 12.90
N PRO A 44 37.88 33.98 13.36
CA PRO A 44 37.47 35.08 12.49
C PRO A 44 38.67 35.82 11.89
N LYS A 45 38.80 35.80 10.56
CA LYS A 45 39.61 36.78 9.81
C LYS A 45 38.76 37.67 8.91
N GLU A 46 38.67 38.92 9.34
CA GLU A 46 38.60 40.19 8.60
C GLU A 46 37.90 40.26 7.23
N ALA A 47 36.73 40.91 7.27
CA ALA A 47 36.30 42.07 6.47
C ALA A 47 36.59 42.11 4.96
N LYS A 48 35.50 42.22 4.17
CA LYS A 48 35.35 43.33 3.20
C LYS A 48 33.90 43.53 2.73
N LYS A 49 33.40 44.75 3.00
CA LYS A 49 32.26 45.40 2.34
C LYS A 49 32.47 45.43 0.82
N LYS A 50 31.47 44.98 0.04
CA LYS A 50 31.17 45.53 -1.30
C LYS A 50 29.65 45.58 -1.51
N LYS A 51 29.18 46.80 -1.82
CA LYS A 51 27.84 47.10 -2.36
C LYS A 51 27.76 46.65 -3.82
N ALA A 52 26.63 46.04 -4.18
CA ALA A 52 25.97 45.95 -5.49
C ALA A 52 24.91 44.85 -5.30
N LYS A 53 23.72 44.78 -5.90
CA LYS A 53 22.88 45.55 -6.83
C LYS A 53 21.73 44.54 -7.11
N ASP A 54 20.51 44.98 -7.39
CA ASP A 54 19.33 44.12 -7.60
C ASP A 54 19.63 42.78 -8.31
N GLU A 55 19.60 41.67 -7.57
CA GLU A 55 19.44 40.33 -8.12
C GLU A 55 18.20 39.70 -7.47
N PRO A 56 17.34 39.02 -8.25
CA PRO A 56 16.20 38.30 -7.71
C PRO A 56 16.68 37.22 -6.72
N PRO A 57 15.92 36.96 -5.64
CA PRO A 57 16.33 36.03 -4.61
C PRO A 57 16.63 34.64 -5.21
N PRO A 58 17.67 33.93 -4.74
CA PRO A 58 18.03 32.63 -5.26
C PRO A 58 16.85 31.67 -5.12
N PRO A 59 16.65 30.75 -6.10
CA PRO A 59 15.59 29.75 -6.02
C PRO A 59 15.72 28.96 -4.71
N PRO A 60 14.60 28.61 -4.06
CA PRO A 60 14.62 27.89 -2.79
C PRO A 60 15.46 26.60 -2.96
N PRO A 61 16.28 26.25 -1.96
CA PRO A 61 17.13 25.06 -2.03
C PRO A 61 16.26 23.85 -2.32
N GLU A 62 16.65 23.08 -3.35
CA GLU A 62 15.94 21.87 -3.75
C GLU A 62 15.75 20.97 -2.51
N PRO A 63 14.52 20.46 -2.27
CA PRO A 63 14.30 19.53 -1.19
C PRO A 63 15.22 18.32 -1.38
N PRO A 64 15.87 17.82 -0.30
CA PRO A 64 16.88 16.79 -0.41
C PRO A 64 16.33 15.60 -1.19
N LYS A 65 17.01 15.25 -2.28
CA LYS A 65 16.73 14.07 -3.11
C LYS A 65 16.53 12.89 -2.16
N ARG A 66 15.31 12.36 -2.08
CA ARG A 66 15.01 11.17 -1.29
C ARG A 66 15.75 10.01 -1.94
N VAL A 67 17.00 9.78 -1.51
CA VAL A 67 17.77 8.62 -1.92
C VAL A 67 17.07 7.42 -1.29
N ARG A 68 16.25 6.74 -2.10
CA ARG A 68 15.67 5.46 -1.71
C ARG A 68 16.83 4.47 -1.68
N HIS A 69 17.44 4.30 -0.51
CA HIS A 69 18.36 3.19 -0.27
C HIS A 69 17.54 1.91 -0.29
N GLY A 70 17.66 1.21 -1.42
CA GLY A 70 16.95 -0.01 -1.72
C GLY A 70 17.10 -0.26 -3.20
N GLU A 71 18.28 -0.74 -3.61
CA GLU A 71 18.29 -1.68 -4.72
C GLU A 71 17.26 -2.75 -4.35
N ASP A 72 16.22 -2.92 -5.17
CA ASP A 72 15.21 -3.97 -5.04
C ASP A 72 15.92 -5.33 -5.23
N ASN A 73 16.75 -5.73 -4.26
CA ASN A 73 17.54 -6.97 -4.24
C ASN A 73 16.67 -8.22 -4.00
N LEU A 74 15.35 -8.04 -3.96
CA LEU A 74 14.39 -9.11 -4.12
C LEU A 74 14.21 -9.34 -5.62
N ASN A 75 15.15 -10.04 -6.24
CA ASN A 75 14.99 -10.48 -7.63
C ASN A 75 13.67 -11.26 -7.72
N PRO A 76 12.62 -10.69 -8.35
CA PRO A 76 11.31 -11.34 -8.38
C PRO A 76 11.45 -12.66 -9.11
N SER A 77 10.75 -13.70 -8.64
CA SER A 77 10.74 -14.95 -9.39
C SER A 77 10.19 -14.69 -10.81
N PRO A 78 10.65 -15.41 -11.85
CA PRO A 78 10.15 -15.23 -13.22
C PRO A 78 8.62 -15.30 -13.34
N GLU A 79 7.99 -16.10 -12.48
CA GLU A 79 6.52 -16.19 -12.34
C GLU A 79 5.91 -14.84 -11.95
N THR A 80 6.50 -14.15 -10.97
CA THR A 80 6.05 -12.84 -10.48
C THR A 80 6.12 -11.76 -11.56
N ASP A 81 7.16 -11.76 -12.40
CA ASP A 81 7.32 -10.76 -13.46
C ASP A 81 6.31 -10.93 -14.58
N SER A 82 6.05 -12.18 -15.01
CA SER A 82 5.05 -12.45 -16.05
C SER A 82 3.64 -12.01 -15.62
N VAL A 83 3.30 -12.18 -14.34
CA VAL A 83 2.01 -11.79 -13.77
C VAL A 83 1.92 -10.29 -13.60
N ARG A 84 3.02 -9.66 -13.17
CA ARG A 84 3.14 -8.19 -13.10
C ARG A 84 2.93 -7.56 -14.47
N ALA A 85 3.57 -8.09 -15.52
CA ALA A 85 3.44 -7.58 -16.88
C ALA A 85 2.00 -7.66 -17.40
N ARG A 86 1.26 -8.74 -17.11
CA ARG A 86 -0.16 -8.84 -17.48
C ARG A 86 -1.04 -7.90 -16.66
N SER A 87 -0.67 -7.63 -15.41
CA SER A 87 -1.45 -6.78 -14.51
C SER A 87 -1.38 -5.29 -14.86
N THR A 88 -0.52 -4.85 -15.80
CA THR A 88 -0.53 -3.47 -16.27
C THR A 88 -1.67 -3.18 -17.25
N ASP A 89 -2.30 -4.22 -17.80
CA ASP A 89 -3.47 -4.10 -18.67
C ASP A 89 -4.75 -3.96 -17.83
N VAL A 90 -5.44 -2.83 -18.00
CA VAL A 90 -6.74 -2.55 -17.37
C VAL A 90 -7.79 -3.60 -17.75
N GLY A 91 -7.77 -4.09 -19.00
CA GLY A 91 -8.69 -5.13 -19.46
C GLY A 91 -8.50 -6.44 -18.70
N PHE A 92 -7.25 -6.82 -18.43
CA PHE A 92 -6.92 -7.99 -17.62
C PHE A 92 -7.40 -7.85 -16.17
N VAL A 93 -7.17 -6.67 -15.55
CA VAL A 93 -7.64 -6.38 -14.19
C VAL A 93 -9.17 -6.41 -14.14
N ALA A 94 -9.85 -5.75 -15.08
CA ALA A 94 -11.31 -5.73 -15.15
C ALA A 94 -11.90 -7.13 -15.32
N LEU A 95 -11.29 -7.97 -16.17
CA LEU A 95 -11.67 -9.37 -16.34
C LEU A 95 -11.52 -10.16 -15.03
N SER A 96 -10.44 -9.93 -14.29
CA SER A 96 -10.21 -10.58 -12.99
C SER A 96 -11.32 -10.24 -11.98
N PHE A 97 -11.77 -8.97 -11.93
CA PHE A 97 -12.94 -8.58 -11.13
C PHE A 97 -14.25 -9.16 -11.64
N GLY A 98 -14.43 -9.26 -12.96
CA GLY A 98 -15.60 -9.92 -13.56
C GLY A 98 -15.71 -11.39 -13.16
N VAL A 99 -14.59 -12.12 -13.19
CA VAL A 99 -14.52 -13.52 -12.73
C VAL A 99 -14.80 -13.61 -11.23
N LEU A 100 -14.23 -12.73 -10.41
CA LEU A 100 -14.54 -12.67 -8.98
C LEU A 100 -16.04 -12.45 -8.73
N ALA A 101 -16.66 -11.48 -9.40
CA ALA A 101 -18.08 -11.19 -9.28
C ALA A 101 -18.94 -12.41 -9.65
N ALA A 102 -18.59 -13.11 -10.74
CA ALA A 102 -19.26 -14.34 -11.15
C ALA A 102 -19.11 -15.45 -10.10
N LEU A 103 -17.95 -15.60 -9.47
CA LEU A 103 -17.73 -16.60 -8.40
C LEU A 103 -18.54 -16.29 -7.14
N LEU A 104 -18.64 -15.02 -6.75
CA LEU A 104 -19.47 -14.60 -5.62
C LEU A 104 -20.97 -14.77 -5.91
N HIS A 105 -21.39 -14.50 -7.16
CA HIS A 105 -22.77 -14.75 -7.57
C HIS A 105 -23.09 -16.25 -7.60
N LEU A 106 -22.15 -17.07 -8.08
CA LEU A 106 -22.26 -18.53 -8.08
C LEU A 106 -22.36 -19.07 -6.65
N SER A 107 -21.54 -18.59 -5.72
CA SER A 107 -21.60 -19.05 -4.32
C SER A 107 -22.96 -18.74 -3.68
N ALA A 108 -23.50 -17.53 -3.89
CA ALA A 108 -24.83 -17.16 -3.45
C ALA A 108 -25.92 -18.04 -4.08
N THR A 109 -25.82 -18.32 -5.37
CA THR A 109 -26.81 -19.14 -6.10
C THR A 109 -26.81 -20.59 -5.63
N LEU A 110 -25.63 -21.21 -5.49
CA LEU A 110 -25.50 -22.57 -4.97
C LEU A 110 -26.06 -22.67 -3.54
N TYR A 111 -25.80 -21.64 -2.73
CA TYR A 111 -26.35 -21.55 -1.39
C TYR A 111 -27.88 -21.37 -1.40
N ASP A 112 -28.43 -20.50 -2.22
CA ASP A 112 -29.88 -20.27 -2.25
C ASP A 112 -30.65 -21.52 -2.71
N GLN A 113 -30.09 -22.26 -3.68
CA GLN A 113 -30.66 -23.51 -4.19
C GLN A 113 -30.52 -24.71 -3.24
N GLY A 114 -29.99 -24.51 -2.02
CA GLY A 114 -29.90 -25.58 -1.02
C GLY A 114 -28.88 -26.67 -1.37
N VAL A 115 -27.91 -26.38 -2.24
CA VAL A 115 -26.88 -27.34 -2.65
C VAL A 115 -26.11 -27.84 -1.42
N PRO A 116 -25.81 -29.16 -1.33
CA PRO A 116 -25.01 -29.71 -0.23
C PRO A 116 -23.63 -29.04 -0.13
N TYR A 117 -23.18 -28.70 1.09
CA TYR A 117 -21.95 -27.93 1.32
C TYR A 117 -20.69 -28.56 0.70
N TRP A 118 -20.58 -29.89 0.68
CA TRP A 118 -19.45 -30.56 0.04
C TRP A 118 -19.38 -30.28 -1.47
N GLN A 119 -20.53 -30.15 -2.15
CA GLN A 119 -20.59 -29.79 -3.56
C GLN A 119 -20.22 -28.33 -3.75
N ILE A 120 -20.69 -27.45 -2.86
CA ILE A 120 -20.31 -26.02 -2.86
C ILE A 120 -18.79 -25.90 -2.72
N HIS A 121 -18.17 -26.62 -1.78
CA HIS A 121 -16.72 -26.64 -1.65
C HIS A 121 -16.01 -27.20 -2.88
N ALA A 122 -16.50 -28.28 -3.48
CA ALA A 122 -15.90 -28.86 -4.66
C ALA A 122 -15.93 -27.86 -5.84
N VAL A 123 -17.08 -27.24 -6.09
CA VAL A 123 -17.27 -26.27 -7.18
C VAL A 123 -16.46 -25.01 -6.94
N LEU A 124 -16.64 -24.36 -5.77
CA LEU A 124 -15.95 -23.11 -5.47
C LEU A 124 -14.45 -23.30 -5.26
N GLY A 125 -14.02 -24.39 -4.63
CA GLY A 125 -12.59 -24.69 -4.46
C GLY A 125 -11.89 -24.94 -5.79
N THR A 126 -12.51 -25.71 -6.68
CA THR A 126 -11.96 -25.92 -8.03
C THR A 126 -11.92 -24.61 -8.82
N ALA A 127 -13.00 -23.85 -8.80
CA ALA A 127 -13.09 -22.59 -9.52
C ALA A 127 -12.12 -21.53 -8.97
N ALA A 128 -11.93 -21.47 -7.65
CA ALA A 128 -10.98 -20.60 -6.98
C ALA A 128 -9.52 -20.98 -7.29
N ALA A 129 -9.21 -22.28 -7.36
CA ALA A 129 -7.88 -22.75 -7.77
C ALA A 129 -7.57 -22.40 -9.22
N ILE A 130 -8.55 -22.55 -10.13
CA ILE A 130 -8.44 -22.13 -11.53
C ILE A 130 -8.26 -20.61 -11.62
N ASN A 131 -9.08 -19.84 -10.90
CA ASN A 131 -9.00 -18.38 -10.84
C ASN A 131 -7.61 -17.92 -10.37
N TRP A 132 -7.10 -18.50 -9.28
CA TRP A 132 -5.73 -18.24 -8.84
C TRP A 132 -4.73 -18.59 -9.94
N LYS A 133 -4.81 -19.77 -10.54
CA LYS A 133 -3.83 -20.19 -11.54
C LYS A 133 -3.79 -19.30 -12.78
N LEU A 134 -4.95 -18.78 -13.21
CA LEU A 134 -5.07 -17.93 -14.40
C LEU A 134 -4.60 -16.48 -14.13
N PHE A 135 -5.07 -15.89 -13.04
CA PHE A 135 -4.92 -14.44 -12.79
C PHE A 135 -3.73 -14.07 -11.90
N ASP A 136 -3.31 -14.95 -10.98
CA ASP A 136 -2.18 -14.69 -10.09
C ASP A 136 -1.06 -15.71 -10.31
N GLY A 137 -1.32 -16.98 -10.06
CA GLY A 137 -0.39 -18.09 -10.26
C GLY A 137 0.82 -18.07 -9.33
N THR A 138 1.11 -16.97 -8.63
CA THR A 138 2.33 -16.86 -7.82
C THR A 138 2.21 -17.58 -6.49
N ARG A 139 3.35 -18.12 -6.01
CA ARG A 139 3.44 -18.71 -4.66
C ARG A 139 3.14 -17.72 -3.53
N GLN A 140 3.56 -16.46 -3.69
CA GLN A 140 3.26 -15.40 -2.72
C GLN A 140 1.76 -15.07 -2.70
N GLY A 141 1.14 -14.98 -3.88
CA GLY A 141 -0.32 -14.82 -4.01
C GLY A 141 -1.08 -16.00 -3.42
N LEU A 142 -0.59 -17.23 -3.56
CA LEU A 142 -1.18 -18.41 -2.90
C LEU A 142 -1.11 -18.30 -1.37
N GLY A 143 0.05 -17.95 -0.83
CA GLY A 143 0.22 -17.76 0.62
C GLY A 143 -0.73 -16.69 1.17
N LEU A 144 -0.86 -15.56 0.45
CA LEU A 144 -1.78 -14.50 0.82
C LEU A 144 -3.25 -14.92 0.69
N ALA A 145 -3.61 -15.67 -0.36
CA ALA A 145 -4.96 -16.23 -0.55
C ALA A 145 -5.37 -17.18 0.56
N LEU A 146 -4.45 -18.03 1.03
CA LEU A 146 -4.70 -18.90 2.18
C LEU A 146 -4.83 -18.08 3.47
N LEU A 147 -3.96 -17.10 3.68
CA LEU A 147 -4.01 -16.22 4.85
C LEU A 147 -5.33 -15.46 4.93
N CYS A 148 -5.78 -14.85 3.83
CA CYS A 148 -7.06 -14.14 3.77
C CYS A 148 -8.25 -15.10 3.81
N GLY A 149 -8.13 -16.26 3.16
CA GLY A 149 -9.14 -17.32 3.19
C GLY A 149 -9.46 -17.78 4.60
N LEU A 150 -8.48 -17.84 5.50
CA LEU A 150 -8.70 -18.18 6.91
C LEU A 150 -8.97 -16.95 7.79
N GLY A 151 -8.19 -15.89 7.60
CA GLY A 151 -8.19 -14.71 8.46
C GLY A 151 -9.47 -13.90 8.36
N ALA A 152 -10.04 -13.76 7.15
CA ALA A 152 -11.27 -13.00 6.98
C ALA A 152 -12.49 -13.71 7.59
N PRO A 153 -12.72 -15.02 7.39
CA PRO A 153 -13.74 -15.76 8.14
C PRO A 153 -13.52 -15.74 9.65
N ALA A 154 -12.28 -15.82 10.12
CA ALA A 154 -11.99 -15.71 11.55
C ALA A 154 -12.40 -14.33 12.12
N ALA A 155 -12.11 -13.25 11.40
CA ALA A 155 -12.57 -11.91 11.75
C ALA A 155 -14.09 -11.79 11.68
N GLU A 156 -14.73 -12.39 10.68
CA GLU A 156 -16.18 -12.45 10.52
C GLU A 156 -16.85 -13.13 11.73
N LEU A 157 -16.28 -14.24 12.20
CA LEU A 157 -16.75 -14.95 13.38
C LEU A 157 -16.66 -14.10 14.65
N VAL A 158 -15.58 -13.36 14.83
CA VAL A 158 -15.45 -12.42 15.96
C VAL A 158 -16.52 -11.33 15.86
N LEU A 159 -16.74 -10.78 14.66
CA LEU A 159 -17.78 -9.77 14.43
C LEU A 159 -19.18 -10.30 14.74
N LEU A 160 -19.53 -11.50 14.27
CA LEU A 160 -20.84 -12.12 14.56
C LEU A 160 -21.09 -12.36 16.05
N LYS A 161 -20.03 -12.54 16.86
CA LYS A 161 -20.15 -12.70 18.32
C LYS A 161 -20.27 -11.37 19.05
N LEU A 162 -19.60 -10.32 18.57
CA LEU A 162 -19.59 -9.01 19.21
C LEU A 162 -20.76 -8.13 18.77
N VAL A 163 -21.12 -8.20 17.48
CA VAL A 163 -22.14 -7.39 16.83
C VAL A 163 -22.91 -8.32 15.88
N PRO A 164 -24.06 -8.90 16.30
CA PRO A 164 -24.84 -9.82 15.46
C PRO A 164 -25.62 -9.04 14.38
N LEU A 165 -24.89 -8.34 13.51
CA LEU A 165 -25.42 -7.47 12.47
C LEU A 165 -26.02 -8.26 11.31
N TRP A 166 -25.51 -9.47 11.04
CA TRP A 166 -26.05 -10.41 10.06
C TRP A 166 -26.00 -11.84 10.58
N HIS A 167 -26.67 -12.75 9.88
CA HIS A 167 -26.69 -14.18 10.19
C HIS A 167 -26.87 -14.97 8.89
N TYR A 168 -26.24 -16.14 8.82
CA TYR A 168 -26.42 -17.10 7.73
C TYR A 168 -27.57 -18.06 8.04
N PRO A 169 -28.69 -18.05 7.27
CA PRO A 169 -29.88 -18.86 7.57
C PRO A 169 -29.62 -20.36 7.67
N ARG A 170 -28.59 -20.84 6.97
CA ARG A 170 -28.13 -22.22 6.93
C ARG A 170 -26.61 -22.22 7.12
N GLY A 171 -26.12 -21.99 8.33
CA GLY A 171 -24.70 -22.23 8.63
C GLY A 171 -24.43 -23.73 8.82
N ASP A 172 -23.21 -24.16 8.53
CA ASP A 172 -22.73 -25.53 8.77
C ASP A 172 -21.57 -25.60 9.78
N LEU A 173 -20.99 -24.46 10.13
CA LEU A 173 -19.96 -24.33 11.15
C LEU A 173 -20.50 -23.67 12.43
N LEU A 174 -19.82 -23.99 13.54
CA LEU A 174 -20.01 -23.37 14.86
C LEU A 174 -21.48 -23.29 15.29
N GLY A 175 -22.14 -24.45 15.29
CA GLY A 175 -23.53 -24.58 15.71
C GLY A 175 -24.53 -23.96 14.72
N GLY A 176 -24.16 -23.87 13.43
CA GLY A 176 -25.02 -23.35 12.37
C GLY A 176 -24.98 -21.83 12.21
N SER A 177 -24.01 -21.16 12.83
CA SER A 177 -23.88 -19.70 12.78
C SER A 177 -23.07 -19.19 11.59
N PHE A 178 -22.30 -20.05 10.94
CA PHE A 178 -21.35 -19.67 9.89
C PHE A 178 -21.31 -20.67 8.75
N VAL A 179 -20.97 -20.21 7.56
CA VAL A 179 -20.84 -21.04 6.35
C VAL A 179 -19.38 -21.27 5.99
N SER A 180 -18.97 -22.53 5.96
CA SER A 180 -17.60 -22.99 5.69
C SER A 180 -17.05 -22.57 4.32
N TRP A 181 -17.90 -22.48 3.30
CA TRP A 181 -17.49 -22.20 1.93
C TRP A 181 -17.06 -20.75 1.69
N VAL A 182 -17.31 -19.84 2.64
CA VAL A 182 -16.84 -18.44 2.58
C VAL A 182 -15.32 -18.36 2.51
N PHE A 183 -14.61 -19.37 3.03
CA PHE A 183 -13.16 -19.55 2.81
C PHE A 183 -12.79 -19.40 1.32
N TRP A 184 -13.51 -20.09 0.42
CA TRP A 184 -13.21 -20.08 -1.02
C TRP A 184 -13.51 -18.73 -1.67
N CYS A 185 -14.48 -17.98 -1.14
CA CYS A 185 -14.79 -16.64 -1.62
C CYS A 185 -13.63 -15.68 -1.32
N TYR A 186 -13.12 -15.70 -0.09
CA TYR A 186 -11.96 -14.88 0.29
C TYR A 186 -10.66 -15.32 -0.41
N PHE A 187 -10.48 -16.62 -0.64
CA PHE A 187 -9.39 -17.12 -1.46
C PHE A 187 -9.47 -16.57 -2.89
N ALA A 188 -10.65 -16.65 -3.52
CA ALA A 188 -10.89 -16.17 -4.88
C ALA A 188 -10.80 -14.65 -5.03
N TYR A 189 -10.91 -13.89 -3.94
CA TYR A 189 -10.73 -12.44 -3.91
C TYR A 189 -9.29 -12.02 -4.24
N MET A 190 -8.30 -12.80 -3.82
CA MET A 190 -6.90 -12.37 -3.86
C MET A 190 -6.34 -12.16 -5.27
N PRO A 191 -6.63 -12.99 -6.29
CA PRO A 191 -6.14 -12.72 -7.64
C PRO A 191 -6.58 -11.37 -8.21
N ALA A 192 -7.83 -10.95 -7.96
CA ALA A 192 -8.33 -9.66 -8.39
C ALA A 192 -7.64 -8.50 -7.65
N LEU A 193 -7.57 -8.56 -6.32
CA LEU A 193 -6.89 -7.55 -5.51
C LEU A 193 -5.39 -7.48 -5.81
N GLY A 194 -4.74 -8.62 -6.00
CA GLY A 194 -3.33 -8.71 -6.38
C GLY A 194 -3.07 -8.07 -7.73
N SER A 195 -3.91 -8.33 -8.74
CA SER A 195 -3.81 -7.68 -10.06
C SER A 195 -3.99 -6.16 -9.98
N MET A 196 -4.98 -5.68 -9.22
CA MET A 196 -5.20 -4.25 -9.00
C MET A 196 -4.04 -3.58 -8.27
N ALA A 197 -3.52 -4.21 -7.21
CA ALA A 197 -2.39 -3.67 -6.46
C ALA A 197 -1.16 -3.53 -7.36
N ARG A 198 -0.89 -4.51 -8.23
CA ARG A 198 0.19 -4.45 -9.21
C ARG A 198 -0.03 -3.35 -10.25
N TYR A 199 -1.26 -3.20 -10.74
CA TYR A 199 -1.64 -2.15 -11.69
C TYR A 199 -1.46 -0.73 -11.10
N LEU A 200 -1.96 -0.51 -9.89
CA LEU A 200 -1.82 0.78 -9.21
C LEU A 200 -0.35 1.09 -8.96
N TRP A 201 0.42 0.10 -8.53
CA TRP A 201 1.86 0.26 -8.30
C TRP A 201 2.61 0.62 -9.59
N SER A 202 2.32 -0.02 -10.72
CA SER A 202 2.97 0.34 -12.00
C SER A 202 2.60 1.75 -12.44
N THR A 203 1.32 2.10 -12.35
CA THR A 203 0.82 3.44 -12.72
C THR A 203 1.46 4.53 -11.87
N MET A 204 1.58 4.32 -10.55
CA MET A 204 2.26 5.26 -9.65
C MET A 204 3.72 5.47 -10.04
N ARG A 205 4.45 4.38 -10.36
CA ARG A 205 5.86 4.48 -10.78
C ARG A 205 6.04 5.19 -12.11
N GLU A 206 5.15 4.96 -13.07
CA GLU A 206 5.17 5.66 -14.36
C GLU A 206 4.96 7.17 -14.18
N MET A 207 4.00 7.58 -13.35
CA MET A 207 3.76 8.99 -13.04
C MET A 207 4.98 9.65 -12.36
N GLU A 208 5.61 8.97 -11.40
CA GLU A 208 6.84 9.46 -10.75
C GLU A 208 7.99 9.66 -11.76
N GLN A 209 8.14 8.73 -12.72
CA GLN A 209 9.17 8.83 -13.75
C GLN A 209 8.90 9.98 -14.73
N GLN A 210 7.64 10.16 -15.15
CA GLN A 210 7.25 11.28 -16.02
C GLN A 210 7.50 12.63 -15.34
N GLN A 211 7.17 12.74 -14.05
CA GLN A 211 7.43 13.96 -13.27
C GLN A 211 8.93 14.28 -13.17
N GLN A 212 9.78 13.27 -12.94
CA GLN A 212 11.23 13.45 -12.91
C GLN A 212 11.80 13.85 -14.26
N GLN A 213 11.30 13.27 -15.36
CA GLN A 213 11.73 13.65 -16.71
C GLN A 213 11.32 15.09 -17.05
N GLN A 214 10.12 15.50 -16.68
CA GLN A 214 9.64 16.87 -16.90
C GLN A 214 10.44 17.91 -16.10
N GLN A 215 10.90 17.56 -14.89
CA GLN A 215 11.79 18.40 -14.10
C GLN A 215 13.23 18.49 -14.65
N GLN A 216 13.64 17.53 -15.47
CA GLN A 216 14.99 17.47 -16.08
C GLN A 216 15.05 18.08 -17.49
N GLN A 217 13.92 18.44 -18.10
CA GLN A 217 13.89 19.14 -19.37
C GLN A 217 14.12 20.65 -19.14
N PRO A 218 15.14 21.26 -19.78
CA PRO A 218 15.51 22.67 -19.60
C PRO A 218 14.50 23.64 -20.22
#